data_AF-F0G542-F1
#
_entry.id   AF-F0G542-F1
#
_cell.length_a   1.000
_cell.length_b   1.000
_cell.length_c   1.000
_cell.angle_alpha   90.00
_cell.angle_beta   90.00
_cell.angle_gamma   90.00
#
_symmetry.space_group_name_H-M   'P 1'
#
loop_
_entity.id
_entity.type
_entity.pdbx_description
1 polymer ?
#
loop_
_entity_poly.entity_id
_entity_poly.type
_entity_poly.pdbx_seq_one_letter_code
_entity_poly.pdbx_strand_id
1 'polypeptide(L)'
;RMQNELLRIWEQERITMILVTHDVDEAVYLGDRVVTMAPRPGRIERIVDVALSRPRRRDSPEFARLRATVLADFDDGGDDDRPGGTPARADAPHARRIGAWRLAW
;
A
#
# COMPACT_ATOMS: atom_id res chain seq x y z
N ARG A 1 -14.46 -6.74 -11.28
CA ARG A 1 -15.16 -5.73 -12.14
C ARG A 1 -15.05 -4.33 -11.53
N MET A 2 -15.44 -4.14 -10.25
CA MET A 2 -15.29 -2.87 -9.51
C MET A 2 -13.83 -2.36 -9.43
N GLN A 3 -12.87 -3.25 -9.17
CA GLN A 3 -11.44 -2.89 -9.08
C GLN A 3 -10.89 -2.25 -10.38
N ASN A 4 -11.35 -2.70 -11.54
CA ASN A 4 -10.90 -2.15 -12.83
C ASN A 4 -11.52 -0.77 -13.11
N GLU A 5 -12.73 -0.50 -12.62
CA GLU A 5 -13.34 0.83 -12.76
C GLU A 5 -12.67 1.87 -11.87
N LEU A 6 -12.28 1.48 -10.65
CA LEU A 6 -11.48 2.33 -9.78
C LEU A 6 -10.13 2.68 -10.40
N LEU A 7 -9.46 1.69 -11.02
CA LEU A 7 -8.21 1.90 -11.73
C LEU A 7 -8.40 2.87 -12.91
N ARG A 8 -9.47 2.70 -13.70
CA ARG A 8 -9.78 3.58 -14.84
C ARG A 8 -10.01 5.02 -14.40
N ILE A 9 -10.81 5.25 -13.36
CA ILE A 9 -11.07 6.61 -12.84
C ILE A 9 -9.76 7.22 -12.32
N TRP A 10 -8.95 6.45 -11.61
CA TRP A 10 -7.67 6.93 -11.11
C TRP A 10 -6.70 7.31 -12.24
N GLU A 11 -6.58 6.48 -13.29
CA GLU A 11 -5.74 6.77 -14.45
C GLU A 11 -6.23 8.00 -15.23
N GLN A 12 -7.54 8.21 -15.31
CA GLN A 12 -8.16 9.34 -16.00
C GLN A 12 -8.08 10.65 -15.20
N GLU A 13 -8.35 10.61 -13.90
CA GLU A 13 -8.49 11.81 -13.04
C GLU A 13 -7.20 12.18 -12.30
N ARG A 14 -6.19 11.29 -12.25
CA ARG A 14 -4.92 11.46 -11.52
C ARG A 14 -5.11 11.89 -10.06
N ILE A 15 -6.20 11.45 -9.44
CA ILE A 15 -6.53 11.75 -8.05
C ILE A 15 -5.63 10.98 -7.09
N THR A 16 -5.32 11.57 -5.94
CA THR A 16 -4.70 10.81 -4.83
C THR A 16 -5.74 9.84 -4.28
N MET A 17 -5.42 8.55 -4.25
CA MET A 17 -6.30 7.49 -3.72
C MET A 17 -5.60 6.76 -2.57
N ILE A 18 -6.35 6.48 -1.51
CA ILE A 18 -5.94 5.58 -0.43
C ILE A 18 -6.95 4.45 -0.39
N LEU A 19 -6.47 3.20 -0.50
CA LEU A 19 -7.28 2.00 -0.37
C LEU A 19 -6.84 1.28 0.91
N VAL A 20 -7.80 1.02 1.80
CA VAL A 20 -7.59 0.15 2.96
C VAL A 20 -8.19 -1.21 2.59
N THR A 21 -7.36 -2.25 2.57
CA THR A 21 -7.76 -3.62 2.29
C THR A 21 -7.07 -4.57 3.26
N HIS A 22 -7.70 -5.73 3.47
CA HIS A 22 -7.11 -6.85 4.20
C HIS A 22 -6.45 -7.87 3.25
N ASP A 23 -6.54 -7.67 1.93
CA ASP A 23 -5.96 -8.54 0.92
C ASP A 23 -4.65 -7.95 0.38
N VAL A 24 -3.54 -8.65 0.63
CA VAL A 24 -2.21 -8.28 0.13
C VAL A 24 -2.16 -8.26 -1.40
N ASP A 25 -2.87 -9.16 -2.08
CA ASP A 25 -2.89 -9.19 -3.54
C ASP A 25 -3.56 -7.94 -4.10
N GLU A 26 -4.64 -7.46 -3.47
CA GLU A 26 -5.27 -6.20 -3.86
C GLU A 26 -4.33 -5.01 -3.64
N ALA A 27 -3.66 -4.96 -2.49
CA ALA A 27 -2.73 -3.88 -2.17
C ALA A 27 -1.57 -3.80 -3.18
N VAL A 28 -0.94 -4.94 -3.48
CA VAL A 28 0.18 -5.03 -4.45
C VAL A 28 -0.29 -4.85 -5.89
N TYR A 29 -1.53 -5.22 -6.22
CA TYR A 29 -2.05 -5.05 -7.57
C TYR A 29 -2.43 -3.60 -7.88
N LEU A 30 -3.05 -2.90 -6.93
CA LEU A 30 -3.60 -1.56 -7.15
C LEU A 30 -2.64 -0.43 -6.75
N GLY A 31 -1.89 -0.61 -5.66
CA GLY A 31 -1.13 0.46 -5.03
C GLY A 31 0.22 0.75 -5.69
N ASP A 32 0.62 2.01 -5.76
CA ASP A 32 2.01 2.38 -6.03
C ASP A 32 2.91 2.19 -4.81
N ARG A 33 2.30 2.20 -3.62
CA ARG A 33 2.93 1.95 -2.33
C ARG A 33 1.98 1.12 -1.47
N VAL A 34 2.52 0.15 -0.76
CA VAL A 34 1.81 -0.65 0.23
C VAL A 34 2.32 -0.25 1.61
N VAL A 35 1.40 0.12 2.49
CA VAL A 35 1.72 0.45 3.88
C VAL A 35 1.17 -0.67 4.76
N THR A 36 2.05 -1.41 5.43
CA THR A 36 1.67 -2.41 6.43
C THR A 36 1.54 -1.76 7.80
N MET A 37 0.61 -2.27 8.60
CA MET A 37 0.31 -1.73 9.91
C MET A 37 0.48 -2.82 10.97
N ALA A 38 1.27 -2.52 11.99
CA ALA A 38 1.39 -3.37 13.17
C ALA A 38 0.04 -3.42 13.91
N PRO A 39 -0.35 -4.58 14.44
CA PRO A 39 -1.54 -4.69 15.27
C PRO A 39 -1.31 -3.99 16.61
N ARG A 40 -2.33 -3.26 17.09
CA ARG A 40 -2.50 -2.78 18.49
C ARG A 40 -1.21 -2.39 19.25
N PRO A 41 -0.86 -1.08 19.34
CA PRO A 41 -1.55 0.07 18.75
C PRO A 41 -1.25 0.19 17.24
N GLY A 42 -2.22 0.63 16.45
CA GLY A 42 -2.03 0.83 14.99
C GLY A 42 -0.87 1.77 14.71
N ARG A 43 0.23 1.22 14.19
CA ARG A 43 1.44 1.95 13.79
C ARG A 43 1.83 1.50 12.40
N ILE A 44 2.45 2.40 11.64
CA ILE A 44 3.07 2.02 10.37
C ILE A 44 4.24 1.12 10.71
N GLU A 45 4.20 -0.10 10.20
CA GLU A 45 5.28 -1.06 10.34
C GLU A 45 6.27 -0.89 9.21
N ARG A 46 5.77 -0.88 7.96
CA ARG A 46 6.62 -0.71 6.79
C ARG A 46 5.88 -0.02 5.65
N ILE A 47 6.65 0.66 4.81
CA ILE A 47 6.20 1.20 3.53
C ILE A 47 7.00 0.48 2.44
N VAL A 48 6.30 -0.18 1.54
CA VAL A 48 6.88 -0.95 0.42
C VAL A 48 6.50 -0.27 -0.89
N ASP A 49 7.51 0.16 -1.66
CA ASP A 49 7.29 0.72 -3.00
C ASP A 49 6.99 -0.40 -4.00
N VAL A 50 5.93 -0.23 -4.78
CA VAL A 50 5.55 -1.19 -5.83
C VAL A 50 6.06 -0.72 -7.18
N ALA A 51 7.34 -1.01 -7.44
CA ALA A 51 8.03 -0.66 -8.69
C ALA A 51 7.63 -1.53 -9.90
N LEU A 52 6.41 -2.08 -9.92
CA LEU A 52 5.88 -2.86 -11.04
C LEU A 52 5.08 -1.97 -11.98
N SER A 53 5.46 -1.94 -13.25
CA SER A 53 4.74 -1.21 -14.31
C SER A 53 3.32 -1.74 -14.50
N ARG A 54 2.37 -0.84 -14.75
CA ARG A 54 1.01 -1.21 -15.17
C ARG A 54 0.98 -1.53 -16.68
N PRO A 55 0.16 -2.48 -17.15
CA PRO A 55 -0.72 -3.37 -16.39
C PRO A 55 0.05 -4.48 -15.66
N ARG A 56 -0.26 -4.69 -14.38
CA ARG A 56 0.42 -5.70 -13.55
C ARG A 56 -0.16 -7.09 -13.82
N ARG A 57 0.72 -8.08 -13.81
CA ARG A 57 0.37 -9.49 -13.99
C ARG A 57 0.52 -10.23 -12.68
N ARG A 58 -0.60 -10.72 -12.11
CA ARG A 58 -0.61 -11.44 -10.83
C ARG A 58 0.17 -12.76 -10.87
N ASP A 59 0.30 -13.34 -12.07
CA ASP A 59 1.04 -14.56 -12.33
C ASP A 59 2.54 -14.31 -12.58
N SER A 60 3.02 -13.07 -12.52
CA SER A 60 4.43 -12.77 -12.76
C SER A 60 5.29 -13.13 -11.54
N PRO A 61 6.52 -13.63 -11.75
CA PRO A 61 7.45 -13.91 -10.65
C PRO A 61 7.76 -12.67 -9.79
N GLU A 62 7.81 -11.48 -10.39
CA GLU A 62 8.05 -10.21 -9.71
C GLU A 62 6.90 -9.88 -8.75
N PHE A 63 5.66 -10.09 -9.20
CA PHE A 63 4.47 -9.91 -8.39
C PHE A 63 4.48 -10.89 -7.21
N ALA A 64 4.75 -12.17 -7.46
CA ALA A 64 4.83 -13.19 -6.42
C ALA A 64 5.91 -12.88 -5.37
N ARG A 65 7.08 -12.39 -5.79
CA ARG A 65 8.16 -11.96 -4.87
C ARG A 65 7.71 -10.80 -3.99
N LEU A 66 7.12 -9.77 -4.58
CA LEU A 66 6.69 -8.59 -3.83
C LEU A 66 5.56 -8.91 -2.85
N ARG A 67 4.60 -9.75 -3.27
CA ARG A 67 3.56 -10.30 -2.41
C ARG A 67 4.16 -11.03 -1.21
N ALA A 68 5.13 -11.91 -1.44
CA ALA A 68 5.82 -12.63 -0.37
C ALA A 68 6.55 -11.69 0.59
N THR A 69 7.19 -10.63 0.07
CA THR A 69 7.81 -9.59 0.90
C THR A 69 6.79 -8.95 1.84
N VAL A 70 5.62 -8.55 1.33
CA VAL A 70 4.57 -7.92 2.13
C VAL A 70 3.95 -8.91 3.13
N LEU A 71 3.73 -10.17 2.74
CA LEU A 71 3.17 -11.19 3.63
C LEU A 71 4.07 -11.48 4.84
N ALA A 72 5.39 -11.42 4.66
CA ALA A 72 6.34 -11.67 5.74
C ALA A 72 6.18 -10.70 6.93
N ASP A 73 5.60 -9.51 6.74
CA ASP A 73 5.31 -8.58 7.85
C ASP A 73 4.23 -9.12 8.80
N PHE A 74 3.40 -10.06 8.34
CA PHE A 74 2.28 -10.58 9.12
C PHE A 74 2.58 -11.95 9.76
N ASP A 75 3.66 -12.62 9.35
CA ASP A 75 4.04 -13.94 9.86
C ASP A 75 4.76 -13.85 11.24
N ASP A 76 5.36 -12.69 11.57
CA ASP A 76 6.12 -12.45 12.81
C ASP A 76 5.27 -12.00 14.01
N GLY A 77 3.99 -12.40 14.07
CA GLY A 77 3.01 -12.00 15.08
C GLY A 77 3.25 -12.50 16.51
N GLY A 78 4.46 -12.35 17.05
CA GLY A 78 4.84 -12.66 18.43
C GLY A 78 5.66 -11.54 19.06
N ASP A 79 4.97 -10.66 19.78
CA ASP A 79 5.46 -9.79 20.87
C ASP A 79 6.66 -8.90 20.56
N ASP A 80 6.41 -7.62 20.23
CA ASP A 80 7.50 -6.65 20.11
C ASP A 80 7.06 -5.21 20.39
N ASP A 81 7.14 -4.82 21.67
CA ASP A 81 7.12 -3.44 22.16
C ASP A 81 8.46 -2.74 21.81
N ARG A 82 8.78 -2.62 20.51
CA ARG A 82 9.94 -1.81 20.06
C ARG A 82 9.54 -0.34 19.95
N PRO A 83 10.26 0.59 20.60
CA PRO A 83 10.02 2.02 20.43
C PRO A 83 10.29 2.41 18.97
N GLY A 84 9.21 2.81 18.29
CA GLY A 84 9.19 3.06 16.85
C GLY A 84 10.24 4.06 16.40
N GLY A 85 11.10 3.62 15.48
CA GLY A 85 11.92 4.51 14.69
C GLY A 85 11.02 5.44 13.86
N THR A 86 11.33 6.73 13.85
CA THR A 86 10.69 7.68 12.94
C THR A 86 10.81 7.13 11.51
N PRO A 87 9.72 6.96 10.75
CA PRO A 87 9.84 6.53 9.38
C PRO A 87 10.70 7.56 8.65
N ALA A 88 11.80 7.11 8.07
CA ALA A 88 12.63 7.93 7.21
C ALA A 88 11.70 8.55 6.18
N ARG A 89 11.66 9.89 6.13
CA ARG A 89 10.94 10.62 5.08
C ARG A 89 11.48 10.09 3.75
N ALA A 90 10.74 9.20 3.10
CA ALA A 90 10.97 8.87 1.71
C ALA A 90 10.73 10.18 0.95
N ASP A 91 11.81 10.78 0.47
CA ASP A 91 11.77 11.94 -0.42
C ASP A 91 11.04 11.53 -1.70
N ALA A 92 9.72 11.70 -1.67
CA ALA A 92 8.85 11.52 -2.81
C ALA A 92 8.68 12.87 -3.51
N PRO A 93 9.15 13.05 -4.75
CA PRO A 93 8.67 14.14 -5.56
C PRO A 93 7.14 13.93 -5.75
N HIS A 94 6.36 15.00 -5.57
CA HIS A 94 4.88 15.11 -5.72
C HIS A 94 4.03 15.14 -4.43
N ALA A 95 4.57 15.64 -3.31
CA ALA A 95 3.75 16.00 -2.14
C ALA A 95 2.88 17.25 -2.41
N ARG A 96 1.78 17.12 -3.17
CA ARG A 96 0.71 18.13 -3.17
C ARG A 96 -0.12 17.97 -1.89
N ARG A 97 -0.27 19.07 -1.14
CA ARG A 97 -1.03 19.11 0.13
C ARG A 97 -2.45 18.61 -0.11
N ILE A 98 -2.86 17.63 0.70
CA ILE A 98 -4.17 17.01 0.59
C ILE A 98 -5.19 17.88 1.33
N GLY A 99 -5.92 18.72 0.59
CA GLY A 99 -6.97 19.58 1.13
C GLY A 99 -8.32 18.85 1.24
N ALA A 100 -8.91 18.90 2.43
CA ALA A 100 -10.31 18.62 2.77
C ALA A 100 -10.92 17.33 2.19
N TRP A 101 -10.66 16.21 2.86
CA TRP A 101 -11.37 14.95 2.60
C TRP A 101 -12.79 14.98 3.20
N ARG A 102 -13.79 14.64 2.40
CA ARG A 102 -15.10 14.16 2.89
C ARG A 102 -15.11 12.65 2.73
N LEU A 103 -15.08 11.95 3.86
CA LEU A 103 -15.28 10.51 3.93
C LEU A 103 -16.79 10.25 3.94
N ALA A 104 -17.30 9.49 2.98
CA ALA A 104 -18.63 8.90 3.03
C ALA A 104 -18.44 7.39 3.21
N TRP A 105 -19.09 6.84 4.23
CA TRP A 105 -19.10 5.41 4.57
C TRP A 105 -20.19 4.71 3.77
#